data_AF-A0A0A8JYJ5-F1
#
_entry.id   AF-A0A0A8JYJ5-F1
#
_cell.length_a   1.000
_cell.length_b   1.000
_cell.length_c   1.000
_cell.angle_alpha   90.00
_cell.angle_beta   90.00
_cell.angle_gamma   90.00
#
_symmetry.space_group_name_H-M   'P 1'
#
loop_
_entity.id
_entity.type
_entity.pdbx_description
1 polymer ?
#
loop_
_entity_poly.entity_id
_entity_poly.type
_entity_poly.pdbx_seq_one_letter_code
_entity_poly.pdbx_strand_id
1 'polypeptide(L)'
;MQDNETKESEFQHSAPPTAETGNAIPTSEVPSAFDAPAPQPGEMKSRGKKSWAKRHPWLRRMGIAFLIVAGVVLASLVVFRFVNPPITTVMVIEKLRGETLQRRWVPIEKISPHMRLAVIASEDGNFCRHHGVDWAAVRQVLESAKNLEPERGASTIPMQVAKNIYLWDFRSYLRKALEVPLAYAIVTLWPKERVLEVYLNIAQFGPGLFGVEAASRKYFRKPASALTQREAVLLATTLPKPKVRNPARPNRTHRVVANAVQKRLPYIAKRADCVLNP
;
A
#
# COMPACT_ATOMS: atom_id res chain seq x y z
N MET A 1 27.14 42.66 40.19
CA MET A 1 26.02 43.61 40.08
C MET A 1 25.01 42.95 39.19
N GLN A 2 23.85 42.58 39.74
CA GLN A 2 22.81 41.70 39.17
C GLN A 2 23.34 40.27 38.96
N ASP A 3 23.07 39.27 39.80
CA ASP A 3 22.02 38.99 40.83
C ASP A 3 20.72 38.34 40.28
N ASN A 4 20.56 37.04 40.59
CA ASN A 4 19.32 36.28 40.88
C ASN A 4 19.71 34.79 40.99
N GLU A 5 19.70 34.16 42.16
CA GLU A 5 18.52 33.69 42.91
C GLU A 5 17.81 32.50 42.24
N THR A 6 18.19 31.29 42.66
CA THR A 6 17.40 30.06 42.48
C THR A 6 16.52 29.86 43.70
N LYS A 7 15.19 29.74 43.54
CA LYS A 7 14.28 29.44 44.66
C LYS A 7 13.96 27.95 44.73
N GLU A 8 14.41 27.31 45.81
CA GLU A 8 13.84 26.05 46.27
C GLU A 8 12.54 26.32 47.04
N SER A 9 11.59 25.38 47.02
CA SER A 9 10.32 25.49 47.74
C SER A 9 10.13 24.32 48.69
N GLU A 10 10.47 24.52 49.96
CA GLU A 10 10.25 23.58 51.05
C GLU A 10 8.75 23.45 51.36
N PHE A 11 8.28 22.23 51.68
CA PHE A 11 6.88 21.99 52.04
C PHE A 11 6.82 21.15 53.33
N GLN A 12 6.65 21.83 54.46
CA GLN A 12 6.71 21.22 55.80
C GLN A 12 5.38 20.60 56.26
N HIS A 13 5.49 19.62 57.16
CA HIS A 13 4.39 18.91 57.79
C HIS A 13 3.72 19.74 58.91
N SER A 14 2.39 19.61 59.06
CA SER A 14 1.67 19.95 60.29
C SER A 14 0.31 19.23 60.39
N ALA A 15 -0.07 18.80 61.60
CA ALA A 15 -1.31 18.11 61.96
C ALA A 15 -1.38 17.90 63.51
N PRO A 16 -2.50 17.43 64.08
CA PRO A 16 -3.90 17.78 63.85
C PRO A 16 -4.24 18.90 64.87
N PRO A 17 -4.99 18.78 66.00
CA PRO A 17 -6.11 17.88 66.42
C PRO A 17 -7.44 18.33 65.74
N THR A 18 -8.69 18.20 66.23
CA THR A 18 -9.35 17.75 67.50
C THR A 18 -10.51 16.77 67.20
N ALA A 19 -11.39 16.50 68.18
CA ALA A 19 -12.65 15.79 68.02
C ALA A 19 -13.77 16.49 68.84
N GLU A 20 -15.03 16.34 68.41
CA GLU A 20 -16.24 16.69 69.18
C GLU A 20 -17.31 15.59 69.06
N THR A 21 -18.30 15.64 69.95
CA THR A 21 -19.10 14.48 70.36
C THR A 21 -20.61 14.63 70.15
N GLY A 22 -21.25 13.52 69.77
CA GLY A 22 -22.57 13.16 70.30
C GLY A 22 -23.77 13.27 69.34
N ASN A 23 -24.46 12.15 69.15
CA ASN A 23 -25.78 11.97 69.78
C ASN A 23 -26.16 10.49 69.89
N ALA A 24 -27.16 10.16 70.70
CA ALA A 24 -27.47 8.79 71.12
C ALA A 24 -28.74 8.18 70.48
N ILE A 25 -28.62 6.90 70.10
CA ILE A 25 -29.54 5.77 70.29
C ILE A 25 -31.05 6.07 70.37
N PRO A 26 -31.87 5.39 69.54
CA PRO A 26 -32.90 4.51 70.11
C PRO A 26 -32.65 3.02 69.80
N THR A 27 -32.98 2.16 70.75
CA THR A 27 -32.89 0.70 70.61
C THR A 27 -34.07 0.13 69.82
N SER A 28 -33.78 -0.79 68.89
CA SER A 28 -34.77 -1.74 68.36
C SER A 28 -34.15 -3.15 68.31
N GLU A 29 -34.99 -4.16 68.37
CA GLU A 29 -34.59 -5.54 68.67
C GLU A 29 -33.90 -6.23 67.48
N VAL A 30 -32.98 -7.14 67.77
CA VAL A 30 -32.35 -8.03 66.77
C VAL A 30 -33.21 -9.29 66.65
N PRO A 31 -33.87 -9.57 65.50
CA PRO A 31 -34.62 -10.80 65.31
C PRO A 31 -33.69 -12.02 65.25
N SER A 32 -34.15 -13.16 65.76
CA SER A 32 -33.41 -14.43 65.70
C SER A 32 -33.08 -14.82 64.25
N ALA A 33 -31.83 -15.18 63.97
CA ALA A 33 -31.37 -15.61 62.65
C ALA A 33 -31.76 -17.05 62.27
N PHE A 34 -32.79 -17.60 62.91
CA PHE A 34 -33.29 -18.98 62.74
C PHE A 34 -34.81 -19.00 62.56
N ASP A 35 -35.27 -18.70 61.34
CA ASP A 35 -36.50 -19.26 60.72
C ASP A 35 -36.70 -18.71 59.28
N ALA A 36 -35.72 -18.95 58.41
CA ALA A 36 -35.84 -18.73 56.98
C ALA A 36 -36.05 -20.08 56.25
N PRO A 37 -37.19 -20.31 55.58
CA PRO A 37 -37.43 -21.57 54.88
C PRO A 37 -36.44 -21.76 53.74
N ALA A 38 -35.93 -22.99 53.59
CA ALA A 38 -34.90 -23.31 52.60
C ALA A 38 -35.38 -22.96 51.17
N PRO A 39 -34.56 -22.25 50.36
CA PRO A 39 -34.94 -21.89 49.00
C PRO A 39 -35.07 -23.13 48.14
N GLN A 40 -36.26 -23.36 47.58
CA GLN A 40 -36.48 -24.49 46.67
C GLN A 40 -35.60 -24.36 45.41
N PRO A 41 -35.16 -25.48 44.82
CA PRO A 41 -34.27 -25.49 43.65
C PRO A 41 -35.02 -25.07 42.38
N GLY A 42 -35.29 -23.76 42.24
CA GLY A 42 -35.86 -23.17 41.03
C GLY A 42 -34.98 -23.46 39.81
N GLU A 43 -35.60 -23.84 38.70
CA GLU A 43 -34.92 -24.29 37.49
C GLU A 43 -33.73 -23.38 37.10
N MET A 44 -32.52 -23.93 37.09
CA MET A 44 -31.34 -23.23 36.58
C MET A 44 -31.40 -23.16 35.04
N LYS A 45 -32.22 -22.24 34.52
CA LYS A 45 -32.51 -22.05 33.10
C LYS A 45 -31.20 -21.96 32.30
N SER A 46 -30.99 -22.97 31.45
CA SER A 46 -29.69 -23.24 30.85
C SER A 46 -29.23 -22.13 29.89
N ARG A 47 -27.91 -22.03 29.72
CA ARG A 47 -27.22 -20.90 29.09
C ARG A 47 -27.67 -20.62 27.64
N GLY A 48 -28.55 -19.64 27.50
CA GLY A 48 -28.67 -18.86 26.26
C GLY A 48 -27.50 -17.91 26.06
N LYS A 49 -26.26 -18.39 25.78
CA LYS A 49 -25.19 -17.55 25.20
C LYS A 49 -25.60 -17.12 23.78
N LYS A 50 -26.53 -16.16 23.68
CA LYS A 50 -27.05 -15.61 22.42
C LYS A 50 -25.89 -15.00 21.64
N SER A 51 -25.34 -15.78 20.68
CA SER A 51 -24.18 -15.42 19.88
C SER A 51 -24.26 -13.97 19.39
N TRP A 52 -23.19 -13.21 19.61
CA TRP A 52 -23.10 -11.78 19.30
C TRP A 52 -23.48 -11.47 17.85
N ALA A 53 -23.20 -12.40 16.92
CA ALA A 53 -23.61 -12.34 15.52
C ALA A 53 -25.14 -12.26 15.27
N LYS A 54 -25.99 -12.61 16.26
CA LYS A 54 -27.45 -12.44 16.18
C LYS A 54 -27.92 -11.02 16.56
N ARG A 55 -27.09 -10.16 17.15
CA ARG A 55 -27.48 -8.78 17.55
C ARG A 55 -27.34 -7.75 16.43
N HIS A 56 -26.46 -7.97 15.45
CA HIS A 56 -26.17 -7.00 14.39
C HIS A 56 -26.16 -7.66 12.99
N PRO A 57 -27.35 -7.88 12.37
CA PRO A 57 -27.45 -8.51 11.05
C PRO A 57 -26.77 -7.67 9.94
N TRP A 58 -26.59 -6.37 10.15
CA TRP A 58 -25.87 -5.49 9.23
C TRP A 58 -24.37 -5.82 9.17
N LEU A 59 -23.71 -6.12 10.29
CA LEU A 59 -22.32 -6.60 10.31
C LEU A 59 -22.17 -7.91 9.53
N ARG A 60 -23.13 -8.83 9.65
CA ARG A 60 -23.13 -10.08 8.87
C ARG A 60 -23.27 -9.80 7.37
N ARG A 61 -24.16 -8.87 6.97
CA ARG A 61 -24.31 -8.44 5.56
C ARG A 61 -23.03 -7.79 5.02
N MET A 62 -22.38 -6.93 5.79
CA MET A 62 -21.10 -6.30 5.41
C MET A 62 -19.97 -7.34 5.29
N GLY A 63 -19.88 -8.30 6.20
CA GLY A 63 -18.90 -9.39 6.11
C GLY A 63 -19.09 -10.25 4.86
N ILE A 64 -20.35 -10.61 4.54
CA ILE A 64 -20.67 -11.34 3.30
C ILE A 64 -20.32 -10.50 2.06
N ALA A 65 -20.68 -9.21 2.02
CA ALA A 65 -20.35 -8.32 0.91
C ALA A 65 -18.83 -8.16 0.72
N PHE A 66 -18.06 -8.03 1.81
CA PHE A 66 -16.61 -7.99 1.78
C PHE A 66 -16.02 -9.30 1.23
N LEU A 67 -16.51 -10.46 1.66
CA LEU A 67 -16.07 -11.77 1.15
C LEU A 67 -16.40 -11.94 -0.35
N ILE A 68 -17.56 -11.46 -0.81
CA ILE A 68 -17.90 -11.46 -2.24
C ILE A 68 -16.93 -10.58 -3.03
N VAL A 69 -16.67 -9.35 -2.58
CA VAL A 69 -15.72 -8.44 -3.25
C VAL A 69 -14.30 -9.02 -3.26
N ALA A 70 -13.83 -9.57 -2.14
CA ALA A 70 -12.52 -10.24 -2.05
C ALA A 70 -12.44 -11.46 -2.97
N GLY A 71 -13.51 -12.27 -3.06
CA GLY A 71 -13.61 -13.41 -3.96
C GLY A 71 -13.58 -13.00 -5.44
N VAL A 72 -14.31 -11.94 -5.82
CA VAL A 72 -14.30 -11.37 -7.18
C VAL A 72 -12.91 -10.82 -7.54
N VAL A 73 -12.25 -10.11 -6.62
CA VAL A 73 -10.87 -9.63 -6.82
C VAL A 73 -9.91 -10.81 -7.00
N LEU A 74 -9.98 -11.83 -6.14
CA LEU A 74 -9.11 -13.02 -6.24
C LEU A 74 -9.36 -13.81 -7.54
N ALA A 75 -10.63 -14.02 -7.93
CA ALA A 75 -10.98 -14.65 -9.20
C ALA A 75 -10.47 -13.83 -10.40
N SER A 76 -10.58 -12.50 -10.35
CA SER A 76 -10.03 -11.64 -11.40
C SER A 76 -8.50 -11.70 -11.50
N LEU A 77 -7.79 -11.88 -10.38
CA LEU A 77 -6.34 -12.13 -10.40
C LEU A 77 -6.02 -13.48 -11.07
N VAL A 78 -6.78 -14.53 -10.79
CA VAL A 78 -6.63 -15.85 -11.44
C VAL A 78 -6.93 -15.77 -12.94
N VAL A 79 -7.90 -14.96 -13.37
CA VAL A 79 -8.15 -14.69 -14.80
C VAL A 79 -7.00 -13.89 -15.42
N PHE A 80 -6.55 -12.80 -14.76
CA PHE A 80 -5.53 -11.89 -15.29
C PHE A 80 -4.11 -12.50 -15.34
N ARG A 81 -3.89 -13.63 -14.67
CA ARG A 81 -2.72 -14.51 -14.84
C ARG A 81 -2.53 -14.96 -16.30
N PHE A 82 -3.62 -15.11 -17.04
CA PHE A 82 -3.65 -15.66 -18.41
C PHE A 82 -4.23 -14.65 -19.42
N VAL A 83 -5.26 -13.89 -19.03
CA VAL A 83 -5.96 -12.91 -19.87
C VAL A 83 -5.47 -11.49 -19.57
N ASN A 84 -5.26 -10.67 -20.59
CA ASN A 84 -4.76 -9.31 -20.42
C ASN A 84 -5.83 -8.39 -19.81
N PRO A 85 -5.57 -7.63 -18.73
CA PRO A 85 -6.53 -6.69 -18.16
C PRO A 85 -7.08 -5.73 -19.23
N PRO A 86 -8.39 -5.78 -19.56
CA PRO A 86 -8.94 -5.07 -20.72
C PRO A 86 -9.01 -3.56 -20.47
N ILE A 87 -9.34 -3.16 -19.25
CA ILE A 87 -9.32 -1.79 -18.74
C ILE A 87 -8.82 -1.82 -17.29
N THR A 88 -8.41 -0.68 -16.76
CA THR A 88 -7.97 -0.55 -15.37
C THR A 88 -8.53 0.72 -14.71
N THR A 89 -8.57 0.79 -13.38
CA THR A 89 -9.11 1.94 -12.63
C THR A 89 -8.49 3.28 -13.06
N VAL A 90 -7.17 3.33 -13.26
CA VAL A 90 -6.47 4.55 -13.70
C VAL A 90 -6.88 4.96 -15.12
N MET A 91 -7.12 4.01 -16.02
CA MET A 91 -7.63 4.30 -17.37
C MET A 91 -9.07 4.83 -17.35
N VAL A 92 -9.92 4.31 -16.45
CA VAL A 92 -11.28 4.84 -16.23
C VAL A 92 -11.22 6.28 -15.71
N ILE A 93 -10.39 6.54 -14.69
CA ILE A 93 -10.23 7.88 -14.09
C ILE A 93 -9.73 8.90 -15.11
N GLU A 94 -8.74 8.56 -15.94
CA GLU A 94 -8.24 9.49 -16.96
C GLU A 94 -9.27 9.73 -18.08
N LYS A 95 -10.03 8.70 -18.49
CA LYS A 95 -11.15 8.89 -19.44
C LYS A 95 -12.24 9.81 -18.87
N LEU A 96 -12.57 9.67 -17.57
CA LEU A 96 -13.52 10.56 -16.88
C LEU A 96 -12.98 11.99 -16.69
N ARG A 97 -11.66 12.20 -16.77
CA ARG A 97 -11.01 13.52 -16.84
C ARG A 97 -10.97 14.11 -18.26
N GLY A 98 -11.56 13.44 -19.26
CA GLY A 98 -11.57 13.87 -20.65
C GLY A 98 -10.34 13.47 -21.47
N GLU A 99 -9.43 12.66 -20.93
CA GLU A 99 -8.21 12.24 -21.64
C GLU A 99 -8.52 11.20 -22.73
N THR A 100 -8.02 11.43 -23.95
CA THR A 100 -8.08 10.44 -25.04
C THR A 100 -7.15 9.26 -24.75
N LEU A 101 -7.73 8.10 -24.42
CA LEU A 101 -6.97 6.89 -24.11
C LEU A 101 -6.21 6.35 -25.33
N GLN A 102 -4.88 6.36 -25.25
CA GLN A 102 -3.97 5.77 -26.23
C GLN A 102 -3.26 4.58 -25.58
N ARG A 103 -3.56 3.36 -26.06
CA ARG A 103 -2.99 2.11 -25.54
C ARG A 103 -2.75 1.10 -26.67
N ARG A 104 -1.71 0.28 -26.51
CA ARG A 104 -1.48 -0.93 -27.32
C ARG A 104 -0.81 -1.97 -26.42
N TRP A 105 -1.37 -3.18 -26.37
CA TRP A 105 -0.71 -4.29 -25.66
C TRP A 105 0.42 -4.86 -26.52
N VAL A 106 1.51 -5.28 -25.87
CA VAL A 106 2.63 -6.00 -26.45
C VAL A 106 3.09 -7.08 -25.46
N PRO A 107 3.29 -8.34 -25.87
CA PRO A 107 3.77 -9.38 -24.96
C PRO A 107 5.26 -9.21 -24.65
N ILE A 108 5.73 -9.79 -23.54
CA ILE A 108 7.02 -9.47 -22.91
C ILE A 108 8.25 -9.71 -23.79
N GLU A 109 8.19 -10.67 -24.70
CA GLU A 109 9.26 -11.02 -25.64
C GLU A 109 9.40 -9.95 -26.73
N LYS A 110 8.30 -9.27 -27.07
CA LYS A 110 8.25 -8.14 -28.01
C LYS A 110 8.56 -6.79 -27.33
N ILE A 111 9.01 -6.81 -26.08
CA ILE A 111 9.56 -5.65 -25.36
C ILE A 111 11.09 -5.79 -25.23
N SER A 112 11.82 -4.75 -25.63
CA SER A 112 13.30 -4.69 -25.54
C SER A 112 13.80 -5.13 -24.16
N PRO A 113 14.80 -6.04 -24.06
CA PRO A 113 15.40 -6.42 -22.78
C PRO A 113 15.94 -5.21 -22.00
N HIS A 114 16.41 -4.17 -22.72
CA HIS A 114 16.82 -2.91 -22.09
C HIS A 114 15.65 -2.20 -21.40
N MET A 115 14.44 -2.28 -21.95
CA MET A 115 13.24 -1.65 -21.38
C MET A 115 12.77 -2.41 -20.13
N ARG A 116 12.80 -3.75 -20.15
CA ARG A 116 12.59 -4.58 -18.95
C ARG A 116 13.56 -4.17 -17.83
N LEU A 117 14.86 -4.18 -18.12
CA LEU A 117 15.91 -3.84 -17.17
C LEU A 117 15.85 -2.38 -16.69
N ALA A 118 15.50 -1.43 -17.57
CA ALA A 118 15.39 -0.01 -17.22
C ALA A 118 14.24 0.28 -16.26
N VAL A 119 13.09 -0.40 -16.39
CA VAL A 119 11.99 -0.29 -15.42
C VAL A 119 12.41 -0.82 -14.06
N ILE A 120 13.01 -2.01 -14.01
CA ILE A 120 13.53 -2.60 -12.75
C ILE A 120 14.52 -1.63 -12.09
N ALA A 121 15.48 -1.06 -12.84
CA ALA A 121 16.46 -0.11 -12.30
C ALA A 121 15.90 1.28 -11.92
N SER A 122 14.71 1.66 -12.43
CA SER A 122 14.01 2.91 -12.09
C SER A 122 13.11 2.74 -10.87
N GLU A 123 12.26 1.71 -10.88
CA GLU A 123 11.12 1.55 -9.98
C GLU A 123 11.36 0.55 -8.85
N ASP A 124 12.11 -0.54 -9.09
CA ASP A 124 12.15 -1.71 -8.22
C ASP A 124 13.44 -2.51 -8.41
N GLY A 125 14.56 -1.97 -7.90
CA GLY A 125 15.90 -2.53 -8.12
C GLY A 125 16.16 -3.91 -7.50
N ASN A 126 15.18 -4.44 -6.75
CA ASN A 126 15.21 -5.77 -6.13
C ASN A 126 14.12 -6.70 -6.68
N PHE A 127 13.39 -6.34 -7.75
CA PHE A 127 12.19 -7.03 -8.21
C PHE A 127 12.23 -8.58 -8.18
N CYS A 128 13.32 -9.22 -8.63
CA CYS A 128 13.44 -10.69 -8.62
C CYS A 128 13.70 -11.31 -7.23
N ARG A 129 14.04 -10.51 -6.21
CA ARG A 129 14.54 -10.93 -4.89
C ARG A 129 13.57 -10.71 -3.73
N HIS A 130 12.37 -10.18 -3.99
CA HIS A 130 11.34 -9.98 -2.96
C HIS A 130 9.98 -10.56 -3.41
N HIS A 131 9.13 -10.91 -2.46
CA HIS A 131 7.77 -11.41 -2.74
C HIS A 131 6.77 -10.29 -2.45
N GLY A 132 6.39 -9.50 -3.47
CA GLY A 132 5.35 -8.47 -3.37
C GLY A 132 5.87 -7.12 -2.85
N VAL A 133 6.47 -7.09 -1.66
CA VAL A 133 6.99 -5.86 -1.01
C VAL A 133 8.49 -5.99 -0.71
N ASP A 134 9.27 -4.92 -0.88
CA ASP A 134 10.68 -4.84 -0.49
C ASP A 134 10.80 -4.13 0.88
N TRP A 135 10.84 -4.92 1.95
CA TRP A 135 10.99 -4.43 3.32
C TRP A 135 12.39 -3.92 3.66
N ALA A 136 13.40 -4.12 2.81
CA ALA A 136 14.69 -3.45 2.95
C ALA A 136 14.63 -2.03 2.38
N ALA A 137 14.02 -1.85 1.20
CA ALA A 137 13.77 -0.53 0.62
C ALA A 137 12.83 0.32 1.49
N VAL A 138 11.77 -0.28 2.08
CA VAL A 138 10.88 0.44 3.02
C VAL A 138 11.65 0.96 4.23
N ARG A 139 12.48 0.12 4.87
CA ARG A 139 13.31 0.54 6.03
C ARG A 139 14.32 1.62 5.65
N GLN A 140 15.09 1.43 4.58
CA GLN A 140 16.03 2.43 4.09
C GLN A 140 15.37 3.79 3.80
N VAL A 141 14.16 3.78 3.23
CA VAL A 141 13.38 5.02 2.99
C VAL A 141 12.99 5.69 4.30
N LEU A 142 12.49 4.95 5.29
CA LEU A 142 12.13 5.48 6.61
C LEU A 142 13.35 6.02 7.38
N GLU A 143 14.47 5.29 7.37
CA GLU A 143 15.74 5.70 7.99
C GLU A 143 16.33 6.95 7.31
N SER A 144 16.11 7.13 6.00
CA SER A 144 16.53 8.32 5.26
C SER A 144 15.61 9.54 5.47
N ALA A 145 14.38 9.32 5.93
CA ALA A 145 13.37 10.36 6.11
C ALA A 145 13.58 11.14 7.42
N LYS A 146 14.61 11.99 7.45
CA LYS A 146 14.94 12.87 8.59
C LYS A 146 13.88 13.97 8.78
N ASN A 147 12.71 13.58 9.31
CA ASN A 147 11.55 14.43 9.61
C ASN A 147 10.95 15.19 8.40
N LEU A 148 11.19 14.70 7.18
CA LEU A 148 10.69 15.25 5.91
C LEU A 148 10.03 14.14 5.07
N GLU A 149 9.12 14.48 4.15
CA GLU A 149 8.58 13.51 3.19
C GLU A 149 9.74 12.85 2.40
N PRO A 150 9.80 11.50 2.30
CA PRO A 150 10.91 10.83 1.64
C PRO A 150 10.97 11.13 0.13
N GLU A 151 12.14 11.53 -0.35
CA GLU A 151 12.39 11.86 -1.77
C GLU A 151 12.14 10.69 -2.75
N ARG A 152 12.13 9.45 -2.25
CA ARG A 152 11.84 8.23 -3.00
C ARG A 152 10.81 7.39 -2.25
N GLY A 153 9.79 6.92 -2.96
CA GLY A 153 8.81 5.98 -2.42
C GLY A 153 9.24 4.53 -2.62
N ALA A 154 9.18 3.72 -1.56
CA ALA A 154 9.40 2.27 -1.62
C ALA A 154 8.20 1.51 -2.22
N SER A 155 7.85 1.79 -3.49
CA SER A 155 6.69 1.20 -4.17
C SER A 155 7.14 0.25 -5.29
N THR A 156 7.17 -1.04 -4.96
CA THR A 156 7.57 -2.13 -5.86
C THR A 156 6.63 -2.27 -7.06
N ILE A 157 7.09 -2.93 -8.13
CA ILE A 157 6.30 -3.17 -9.34
C ILE A 157 4.98 -3.91 -9.03
N PRO A 158 4.92 -4.97 -8.20
CA PRO A 158 3.65 -5.62 -7.83
C PRO A 158 2.67 -4.68 -7.12
N MET A 159 3.15 -3.78 -6.26
CA MET A 159 2.32 -2.75 -5.62
C MET A 159 1.79 -1.73 -6.64
N GLN A 160 2.59 -1.34 -7.63
CA GLN A 160 2.13 -0.47 -8.71
C GLN A 160 1.12 -1.17 -9.64
N VAL A 161 1.24 -2.49 -9.89
CA VAL A 161 0.22 -3.28 -10.60
C VAL A 161 -1.09 -3.34 -9.80
N ALA A 162 -1.01 -3.64 -8.50
CA ALA A 162 -2.16 -3.60 -7.60
C ALA A 162 -2.87 -2.24 -7.64
N LYS A 163 -2.10 -1.13 -7.55
CA LYS A 163 -2.64 0.22 -7.71
C LYS A 163 -3.35 0.38 -9.04
N ASN A 164 -2.65 0.12 -10.14
CA ASN A 164 -3.11 0.47 -11.48
C ASN A 164 -4.35 -0.31 -11.91
N ILE A 165 -4.54 -1.56 -11.44
CA ILE A 165 -5.69 -2.42 -11.74
C ILE A 165 -6.89 -2.11 -10.84
N TYR A 166 -6.71 -2.08 -9.52
CA TYR A 166 -7.81 -2.15 -8.54
C TYR A 166 -8.04 -0.87 -7.73
N LEU A 167 -7.08 0.05 -7.66
CA LEU A 167 -7.13 1.21 -6.75
C LEU A 167 -7.15 2.53 -7.51
N TRP A 168 -7.54 3.60 -6.82
CA TRP A 168 -7.56 4.96 -7.35
C TRP A 168 -6.19 5.64 -7.25
N ASP A 169 -6.01 6.83 -7.84
CA ASP A 169 -4.68 7.48 -7.89
C ASP A 169 -4.40 8.43 -6.70
N PHE A 170 -5.42 8.85 -5.94
CA PHE A 170 -5.25 9.76 -4.80
C PHE A 170 -4.33 9.16 -3.71
N ARG A 171 -3.38 9.97 -3.20
CA ARG A 171 -2.52 9.57 -2.07
C ARG A 171 -3.36 9.41 -0.79
N SER A 172 -3.31 8.22 -0.20
CA SER A 172 -3.94 7.89 1.07
C SER A 172 -3.20 6.72 1.72
N TYR A 173 -2.98 6.78 3.03
CA TYR A 173 -2.35 5.69 3.79
C TYR A 173 -3.18 4.40 3.73
N LEU A 174 -4.51 4.51 3.78
CA LEU A 174 -5.42 3.36 3.62
C LEU A 174 -5.24 2.69 2.25
N ARG A 175 -5.15 3.49 1.18
CA ARG A 175 -4.89 2.96 -0.16
C ARG A 175 -3.53 2.26 -0.23
N LYS A 176 -2.50 2.83 0.41
CA LYS A 176 -1.16 2.22 0.46
C LYS A 176 -1.13 0.91 1.27
N ALA A 177 -1.97 0.79 2.31
CA ALA A 177 -2.17 -0.46 3.04
C ALA A 177 -2.85 -1.54 2.18
N LEU A 178 -3.80 -1.17 1.30
CA LEU A 178 -4.44 -2.10 0.35
C LEU A 178 -3.51 -2.58 -0.77
N GLU A 179 -2.49 -1.81 -1.16
CA GLU A 179 -1.47 -2.25 -2.12
C GLU A 179 -0.71 -3.49 -1.63
N VAL A 180 -0.48 -3.64 -0.33
CA VAL A 180 0.34 -4.72 0.27
C VAL A 180 -0.26 -6.12 0.07
N PRO A 181 -1.49 -6.46 0.55
CA PRO A 181 -2.06 -7.79 0.36
C PRO A 181 -2.33 -8.11 -1.12
N LEU A 182 -2.67 -7.09 -1.92
CA LEU A 182 -2.83 -7.27 -3.37
C LEU A 182 -1.50 -7.57 -4.06
N ALA A 183 -0.40 -6.91 -3.67
CA ALA A 183 0.94 -7.19 -4.18
C ALA A 183 1.41 -8.62 -3.84
N TYR A 184 1.09 -9.12 -2.63
CA TYR A 184 1.32 -10.52 -2.27
C TYR A 184 0.47 -11.47 -3.14
N ALA A 185 -0.85 -11.25 -3.23
CA ALA A 185 -1.72 -12.08 -4.06
C ALA A 185 -1.28 -12.14 -5.54
N ILE A 186 -0.83 -11.00 -6.10
CA ILE A 186 -0.28 -10.92 -7.45
C ILE A 186 0.97 -11.80 -7.60
N VAL A 187 1.97 -11.72 -6.71
CA VAL A 187 3.20 -12.54 -6.87
C VAL A 187 3.03 -14.01 -6.49
N THR A 188 2.01 -14.36 -5.70
CA THR A 188 1.66 -15.75 -5.41
C THR A 188 0.97 -16.41 -6.60
N LEU A 189 0.16 -15.66 -7.36
CA LEU A 189 -0.58 -16.18 -8.50
C LEU A 189 0.17 -16.04 -9.83
N TRP A 190 1.02 -15.02 -10.00
CA TRP A 190 1.66 -14.66 -11.28
C TRP A 190 3.19 -14.76 -11.22
N PRO A 191 3.85 -15.35 -12.23
CA PRO A 191 5.30 -15.31 -12.36
C PRO A 191 5.78 -13.88 -12.60
N LYS A 192 7.05 -13.63 -12.25
CA LYS A 192 7.68 -12.30 -12.32
C LYS A 192 7.57 -11.65 -13.70
N GLU A 193 7.70 -12.44 -14.76
CA GLU A 193 7.48 -11.99 -16.14
C GLU A 193 6.09 -11.42 -16.37
N ARG A 194 5.04 -12.16 -15.98
CA ARG A 194 3.65 -11.72 -16.18
C ARG A 194 3.34 -10.47 -15.38
N VAL A 195 3.89 -10.33 -14.17
CA VAL A 195 3.77 -9.10 -13.38
C VAL A 195 4.44 -7.92 -14.08
N LEU A 196 5.65 -8.11 -14.64
CA LEU A 196 6.36 -7.07 -15.36
C LEU A 196 5.70 -6.72 -16.72
N GLU A 197 5.18 -7.71 -17.44
CA GLU A 197 4.45 -7.50 -18.69
C GLU A 197 3.17 -6.71 -18.46
N VAL A 198 2.35 -7.13 -17.48
CA VAL A 198 1.12 -6.42 -17.13
C VAL A 198 1.45 -5.00 -16.71
N TYR A 199 2.47 -4.80 -15.86
CA TYR A 199 2.96 -3.46 -15.51
C TYR A 199 3.31 -2.62 -16.74
N LEU A 200 4.18 -3.12 -17.62
CA LEU A 200 4.63 -2.44 -18.83
C LEU A 200 3.48 -2.10 -19.80
N ASN A 201 2.34 -2.80 -19.73
CA ASN A 201 1.17 -2.59 -20.58
C ASN A 201 0.00 -1.81 -19.92
N ILE A 202 0.08 -1.52 -18.62
CA ILE A 202 -0.89 -0.68 -17.89
C ILE A 202 -0.29 0.57 -17.25
N ALA A 203 1.04 0.70 -17.22
CA ALA A 203 1.70 1.89 -16.72
C ALA A 203 1.40 3.11 -17.61
N GLN A 204 1.21 4.27 -16.97
CA GLN A 204 0.96 5.54 -17.66
C GLN A 204 2.29 6.24 -17.96
N PHE A 205 2.54 6.52 -19.24
CA PHE A 205 3.74 7.22 -19.71
C PHE A 205 3.48 8.69 -20.09
N GLY A 206 2.22 9.14 -20.04
CA GLY A 206 1.82 10.52 -20.27
C GLY A 206 0.30 10.72 -20.18
N PRO A 207 -0.22 11.95 -20.34
CA PRO A 207 -1.66 12.23 -20.44
C PRO A 207 -2.34 11.30 -21.47
N GLY A 208 -3.37 10.58 -21.02
CA GLY A 208 -4.09 9.54 -21.79
C GLY A 208 -3.26 8.33 -22.27
N LEU A 209 -1.95 8.28 -22.02
CA LEU A 209 -1.01 7.39 -22.70
C LEU A 209 -0.60 6.20 -21.81
N PHE A 210 -1.03 5.00 -22.18
CA PHE A 210 -0.83 3.77 -21.42
C PHE A 210 -0.10 2.69 -22.22
N GLY A 211 0.82 2.01 -21.57
CA GLY A 211 1.56 0.88 -22.15
C GLY A 211 2.78 1.31 -22.97
N VAL A 212 3.85 0.54 -22.84
CA VAL A 212 5.18 0.88 -23.35
C VAL A 212 5.26 0.92 -24.89
N GLU A 213 4.46 0.12 -25.58
CA GLU A 213 4.37 0.12 -27.06
C GLU A 213 3.72 1.41 -27.60
N ALA A 214 2.65 1.88 -26.97
CA ALA A 214 2.02 3.16 -27.33
C ALA A 214 2.99 4.33 -27.05
N ALA A 215 3.68 4.29 -25.90
CA ALA A 215 4.65 5.31 -25.53
C ALA A 215 5.89 5.33 -26.44
N SER A 216 6.44 4.16 -26.78
CA SER A 216 7.58 4.01 -27.71
C SER A 216 7.25 4.60 -29.08
N ARG A 217 6.04 4.32 -29.62
CA ARG A 217 5.59 4.89 -30.88
C ARG A 217 5.36 6.40 -30.80
N LYS A 218 4.79 6.91 -29.72
CA LYS A 218 4.52 8.36 -29.54
C LYS A 218 5.78 9.19 -29.36
N TYR A 219 6.77 8.69 -28.62
CA TYR A 219 8.00 9.42 -28.29
C TYR A 219 9.16 9.15 -29.24
N PHE A 220 9.34 7.91 -29.71
CA PHE A 220 10.50 7.47 -30.50
C PHE A 220 10.13 6.90 -31.89
N ARG A 221 8.85 6.96 -32.29
CA ARG A 221 8.33 6.54 -33.61
C ARG A 221 8.60 5.08 -33.99
N LYS A 222 8.86 4.20 -33.02
CA LYS A 222 9.24 2.79 -33.24
C LYS A 222 8.63 1.83 -32.21
N PRO A 223 8.52 0.51 -32.48
CA PRO A 223 8.01 -0.46 -31.51
C PRO A 223 8.89 -0.59 -30.27
N ALA A 224 8.31 -1.06 -29.17
CA ALA A 224 9.00 -1.26 -27.89
C ALA A 224 10.15 -2.29 -27.94
N SER A 225 10.16 -3.20 -28.93
CA SER A 225 11.28 -4.09 -29.23
C SER A 225 12.53 -3.35 -29.72
N ALA A 226 12.36 -2.20 -30.41
CA ALA A 226 13.44 -1.43 -31.01
C ALA A 226 13.98 -0.29 -30.11
N LEU A 227 13.60 -0.26 -28.82
CA LEU A 227 14.12 0.70 -27.84
C LEU A 227 15.58 0.37 -27.48
N THR A 228 16.47 1.33 -27.73
CA THR A 228 17.86 1.27 -27.25
C THR A 228 17.91 1.42 -25.73
N GLN A 229 19.06 1.06 -25.14
CA GLN A 229 19.31 1.26 -23.71
C GLN A 229 19.06 2.70 -23.24
N ARG A 230 19.36 3.71 -24.07
CA ARG A 230 19.19 5.11 -23.66
C ARG A 230 17.71 5.53 -23.65
N GLU A 231 16.96 5.17 -24.68
CA GLU A 231 15.53 5.51 -24.79
C GLU A 231 14.72 4.74 -23.74
N ALA A 232 15.05 3.47 -23.51
CA ALA A 232 14.49 2.64 -22.45
C ALA A 232 14.62 3.30 -21.06
N VAL A 233 15.81 3.83 -20.73
CA VAL A 233 16.04 4.54 -19.47
C VAL A 233 15.31 5.88 -19.40
N LEU A 234 15.28 6.64 -20.49
CA LEU A 234 14.52 7.91 -20.54
C LEU A 234 13.02 7.64 -20.34
N LEU A 235 12.48 6.59 -20.95
CA LEU A 235 11.09 6.19 -20.88
C LEU A 235 10.71 5.61 -19.51
N ALA A 236 11.55 4.75 -18.92
CA ALA A 236 11.36 4.26 -17.55
C ALA A 236 11.35 5.42 -16.55
N THR A 237 12.32 6.34 -16.66
CA THR A 237 12.40 7.50 -15.74
C THR A 237 11.30 8.55 -15.94
N THR A 238 10.42 8.42 -16.94
CA THR A 238 9.17 9.19 -17.01
C THR A 238 8.13 8.71 -16.00
N LEU A 239 8.10 7.42 -15.65
CA LEU A 239 7.05 6.77 -14.84
C LEU A 239 6.74 7.45 -13.49
N PRO A 240 7.70 8.00 -12.72
CA PRO A 240 7.39 8.68 -11.46
C PRO A 240 6.70 10.05 -11.62
N LYS A 241 6.74 10.69 -12.80
CA LYS A 241 6.12 12.00 -13.09
C LYS A 241 5.64 12.09 -14.56
N PRO A 242 4.68 11.24 -15.00
CA PRO A 242 4.41 11.04 -16.43
C PRO A 242 3.72 12.23 -17.10
N LYS A 243 2.94 13.02 -16.35
CA LYS A 243 2.33 14.26 -16.87
C LYS A 243 3.33 15.43 -17.03
N VAL A 244 4.61 15.26 -16.64
CA VAL A 244 5.63 16.33 -16.66
C VAL A 244 6.91 15.94 -17.41
N ARG A 245 7.30 14.66 -17.42
CA ARG A 245 8.55 14.18 -18.03
C ARG A 245 8.35 13.71 -19.47
N ASN A 246 8.82 14.48 -20.45
CA ASN A 246 8.87 14.06 -21.86
C ASN A 246 10.18 13.30 -22.17
N PRO A 247 10.15 11.98 -22.43
CA PRO A 247 11.36 11.19 -22.65
C PRO A 247 12.02 11.43 -24.02
N ALA A 248 11.30 12.00 -24.99
CA ALA A 248 11.85 12.44 -26.27
C ALA A 248 12.49 13.84 -26.21
N ARG A 249 12.15 14.64 -25.19
CA ARG A 249 12.70 16.00 -24.95
C ARG A 249 13.06 16.19 -23.47
N PRO A 250 14.01 15.42 -22.91
CA PRO A 250 14.27 15.38 -21.47
C PRO A 250 15.02 16.63 -21.00
N ASN A 251 14.44 17.34 -20.02
CA ASN A 251 15.07 18.51 -19.39
C ASN A 251 16.32 18.12 -18.56
N ARG A 252 17.03 19.12 -17.99
CA ARG A 252 18.27 18.87 -17.20
C ARG A 252 18.03 17.84 -16.07
N THR A 253 16.96 18.01 -15.31
CA THR A 253 16.61 17.13 -14.18
C THR A 253 16.27 15.71 -14.61
N HIS A 254 15.51 15.53 -15.69
CA HIS A 254 15.20 14.20 -16.25
C HIS A 254 16.47 13.52 -16.78
N ARG A 255 17.36 14.26 -17.47
CA ARG A 255 18.66 13.73 -17.91
C ARG A 255 19.54 13.28 -16.75
N VAL A 256 19.56 14.00 -15.63
CA VAL A 256 20.31 13.59 -14.41
C VAL A 256 19.75 12.29 -13.84
N VAL A 257 18.43 12.17 -13.66
CA VAL A 257 17.79 10.94 -13.14
C VAL A 257 18.03 9.76 -14.09
N ALA A 258 17.89 9.97 -15.41
CA ALA A 258 18.20 8.98 -16.44
C ALA A 258 19.66 8.50 -16.36
N ASN A 259 20.63 9.42 -16.23
CA ASN A 259 22.04 9.04 -16.09
C ASN A 259 22.29 8.23 -14.80
N ALA A 260 21.62 8.55 -13.69
CA ALA A 260 21.71 7.81 -12.43
C ALA A 260 21.02 6.43 -12.47
N VAL A 261 20.02 6.21 -13.33
CA VAL A 261 19.50 4.86 -13.64
C VAL A 261 20.46 4.12 -14.56
N GLN A 262 20.93 4.74 -15.65
CA GLN A 262 21.79 4.09 -16.65
C GLN A 262 23.09 3.54 -16.03
N LYS A 263 23.74 4.30 -15.14
CA LYS A 263 24.94 3.85 -14.40
C LYS A 263 24.71 2.60 -13.54
N ARG A 264 23.47 2.32 -13.11
CA ARG A 264 23.13 1.17 -12.26
C ARG A 264 22.77 -0.10 -13.05
N LEU A 265 22.48 -0.01 -14.35
CA LEU A 265 22.02 -1.15 -15.15
C LEU A 265 22.95 -2.39 -15.09
N PRO A 266 24.29 -2.29 -15.15
CA PRO A 266 25.17 -3.46 -15.08
C PRO A 266 25.10 -4.21 -13.74
N TYR A 267 24.76 -3.51 -12.65
CA TYR A 267 24.56 -4.10 -11.33
C TYR A 267 23.16 -4.73 -11.20
N ILE A 268 22.13 -4.06 -11.72
CA ILE A 268 20.75 -4.58 -11.70
C ILE A 268 20.59 -5.79 -12.63
N ALA A 269 21.35 -5.87 -13.73
CA ALA A 269 21.32 -7.02 -14.64
C ALA A 269 21.60 -8.34 -13.90
N LYS A 270 22.64 -8.37 -13.05
CA LYS A 270 23.02 -9.50 -12.17
C LYS A 270 22.02 -9.81 -11.03
N ARG A 271 20.83 -9.21 -11.08
CA ARG A 271 19.75 -9.31 -10.10
C ARG A 271 18.37 -9.37 -10.77
N ALA A 272 18.31 -9.44 -12.10
CA ALA A 272 17.11 -9.29 -12.91
C ALA A 272 16.80 -10.54 -13.77
N ASP A 273 17.48 -11.66 -13.48
CA ASP A 273 17.48 -12.87 -14.30
C ASP A 273 16.06 -13.43 -14.52
N CYS A 274 15.20 -13.37 -13.49
CA CYS A 274 13.81 -13.86 -13.50
C CYS A 274 12.84 -13.23 -14.53
N VAL A 275 13.33 -12.29 -15.35
CA VAL A 275 12.62 -11.63 -16.46
C VAL A 275 13.53 -11.29 -17.66
N LEU A 276 14.79 -11.76 -17.64
CA LEU A 276 15.77 -11.60 -18.72
C LEU A 276 16.16 -12.96 -19.30
N ASN A 277 16.38 -13.95 -18.43
CA ASN A 277 16.63 -15.36 -18.74
C ASN A 277 15.62 -16.20 -17.90
N PRO A 278 14.33 -16.22 -18.30
CA PRO A 278 13.25 -16.85 -17.53
C PRO A 278 13.27 -18.39 -17.57
#